data_AF-A0A651GR30-F1
#
_entry.id   AF-A0A651GR30-F1
#
_cell.length_a   1.000
_cell.length_b   1.000
_cell.length_c   1.000
_cell.angle_alpha   90.00
_cell.angle_beta   90.00
_cell.angle_gamma   90.00
#
_symmetry.space_group_name_H-M   'P 1'
#
loop_
_entity.id
_entity.type
_entity.pdbx_description
1 polymer ?
#
loop_
_entity_poly.entity_id
_entity_poly.type
_entity_poly.pdbx_seq_one_letter_code
_entity_poly.pdbx_strand_id
1 'polypeptide(L)'
;MYTLPLRELQQRGAKALPQTHDPVVLTGRRGPLYLLVPVDPEHLADQERAVRRALAKTSLRAWQQRAMESGLDMLSDDEIEAEITAARNDSKRGQRRTTRTT
;
A
#
# COMPACT_ATOMS: atom_id res chain seq x y z
N MET A 1 7.90 13.07 15.39
CA MET A 1 8.21 11.97 14.45
C MET A 1 9.71 11.99 14.18
N TYR A 2 10.43 10.94 14.58
CA TYR A 2 11.88 10.86 14.38
C TYR A 2 12.20 10.43 12.94
N THR A 3 13.22 11.04 12.36
CA THR A 3 13.64 10.76 10.98
C THR A 3 15.09 10.29 10.96
N LEU A 4 15.34 9.17 10.31
CA LEU A 4 16.66 8.55 10.17
C LEU A 4 17.02 8.41 8.69
N PRO A 5 18.16 8.95 8.23
CA PRO A 5 18.63 8.70 6.87
C PRO A 5 18.86 7.20 6.63
N LEU A 6 18.36 6.66 5.52
CA LEU A 6 18.56 5.25 5.17
C LEU A 6 20.06 4.89 5.12
N ARG A 7 20.90 5.83 4.65
CA ARG A 7 22.36 5.69 4.65
C ARG A 7 22.93 5.52 6.06
N GLU A 8 22.37 6.21 7.04
CA GLU A 8 22.83 6.10 8.44
C GLU A 8 22.47 4.73 9.01
N LEU A 9 21.27 4.23 8.74
CA LEU A 9 20.86 2.87 9.09
C LEU A 9 21.76 1.82 8.42
N GLN A 10 22.11 1.99 7.15
CA GLN A 10 23.02 1.10 6.43
C GLN A 10 24.44 1.08 7.02
N GLN A 11 24.95 2.24 7.45
CA GLN A 11 26.31 2.37 7.96
C GLN A 11 26.48 1.91 9.41
N ARG A 12 25.48 2.19 10.25
CA ARG A 12 25.57 1.97 11.71
C ARG A 12 24.69 0.79 12.18
N GLY A 13 23.84 0.25 11.32
CA GLY A 13 22.92 -0.84 11.65
C GLY A 13 21.99 -0.46 12.80
N ALA A 14 21.71 -1.42 13.69
CA ALA A 14 20.86 -1.20 14.86
C ALA A 14 21.33 -0.06 15.79
N LYS A 15 22.63 0.29 15.77
CA LYS A 15 23.16 1.41 16.57
C LYS A 15 22.68 2.79 16.10
N ALA A 16 22.10 2.87 14.90
CA ALA A 16 21.46 4.08 14.38
C ALA A 16 20.04 4.26 14.93
N LEU A 17 19.42 3.19 15.45
CA LEU A 17 18.03 3.21 15.83
C LEU A 17 17.85 3.94 17.18
N PRO A 18 16.90 4.88 17.27
CA PRO A 18 16.53 5.48 18.54
C PRO A 18 15.87 4.42 19.44
N GLN A 19 16.09 4.54 20.75
CA GLN A 19 15.38 3.74 21.76
C GLN A 19 13.97 4.32 21.95
N THR A 20 13.05 4.00 21.04
CA THR A 20 11.66 4.51 21.04
C THR A 20 10.68 3.42 20.64
N HIS A 21 9.45 3.53 21.14
CA HIS A 21 8.30 2.73 20.70
C HIS A 21 7.55 3.39 19.53
N ASP A 22 7.88 4.64 19.20
CA ASP A 22 7.24 5.36 18.11
C ASP A 22 7.81 4.95 16.74
N PRO A 23 7.01 4.99 15.66
CA PRO A 23 7.52 4.80 14.32
C PRO A 23 8.60 5.81 13.92
N VAL A 24 9.62 5.32 13.23
CA VAL A 24 10.73 6.11 12.69
C VAL A 24 10.57 6.22 11.18
N VAL A 25 10.71 7.44 10.64
CA VAL A 25 10.73 7.65 9.19
C VAL A 25 12.13 7.44 8.66
N LEU A 26 12.28 6.52 7.72
CA LEU A 26 13.53 6.32 6.98
C LEU A 26 13.51 7.16 5.69
N THR A 27 14.50 8.04 5.53
CA THR A 27 14.62 8.93 4.37
C THR A 27 15.72 8.52 3.41
N GLY A 28 15.38 8.36 2.13
CA GLY A 28 16.35 8.29 1.03
C GLY A 28 16.79 9.67 0.54
N ARG A 29 17.97 9.78 -0.11
CA ARG A 29 18.48 11.05 -0.68
C ARG A 29 17.55 11.68 -1.72
N ARG A 30 16.91 10.85 -2.54
CA ARG A 30 15.82 11.17 -3.49
C ARG A 30 15.07 9.86 -3.70
N GLY A 31 13.87 9.72 -3.12
CA GLY A 31 13.17 8.44 -3.21
C GLY A 31 12.10 8.22 -2.13
N PRO A 32 11.59 6.98 -2.03
CA PRO A 32 10.49 6.62 -1.14
C PRO A 32 10.81 6.90 0.33
N LEU A 33 9.79 7.35 1.06
CA LEU A 33 9.76 7.40 2.51
C LEU A 33 9.32 6.04 3.04
N TYR A 34 10.05 5.48 3.99
CA TYR A 34 9.64 4.26 4.67
C TYR A 34 9.34 4.55 6.14
N LEU A 35 8.49 3.73 6.73
CA LEU A 35 8.25 3.70 8.17
C LEU A 35 8.88 2.43 8.73
N LEU A 36 9.77 2.59 9.70
CA LEU A 36 10.22 1.53 10.57
C LEU A 36 9.36 1.56 11.83
N VAL A 37 8.57 0.50 12.03
CA VAL A 37 7.68 0.36 13.18
C VAL A 37 8.34 -0.61 14.16
N PRO A 38 8.72 -0.16 15.37
CA PRO A 38 9.15 -1.06 16.44
C PRO A 38 8.03 -2.04 16.76
N VAL A 39 8.36 -3.33 16.84
CA VAL A 39 7.41 -4.41 17.12
C VAL A 39 7.92 -5.25 18.29
N ASP A 40 6.98 -5.79 19.04
CA ASP A 40 7.21 -6.75 20.09
C ASP A 40 7.19 -8.17 19.48
N PRO A 41 8.26 -8.97 19.61
CA PRO A 41 8.30 -10.34 19.09
C PRO A 41 7.12 -11.21 19.55
N GLU A 42 6.61 -11.02 20.77
CA GLU A 42 5.50 -11.81 21.31
C GLU A 42 4.17 -11.46 20.62
N HIS A 43 4.05 -10.25 20.09
CA HIS A 43 2.83 -9.71 19.48
C HIS A 43 2.97 -9.41 17.99
N LEU A 44 4.04 -9.90 17.35
CA LEU A 44 4.41 -9.54 15.97
C LEU A 44 3.28 -9.73 14.97
N ALA A 45 2.57 -10.87 15.03
CA ALA A 45 1.51 -11.19 14.07
C ALA A 45 0.33 -10.21 14.15
N ASP A 46 -0.07 -9.83 15.35
CA ASP A 46 -1.19 -8.90 15.55
C ASP A 46 -0.77 -7.47 15.21
N GLN A 47 0.46 -7.07 15.55
CA GLN A 47 1.01 -5.77 15.18
C GLN A 47 1.17 -5.63 13.66
N GLU A 48 1.67 -6.66 12.97
CA GLU A 48 1.76 -6.66 11.51
C GLU A 48 0.37 -6.49 10.87
N ARG A 49 -0.62 -7.22 11.37
CA ARG A 49 -2.00 -7.13 10.89
C ARG A 49 -2.59 -5.73 11.10
N ALA A 50 -2.30 -5.11 12.24
CA ALA A 50 -2.72 -3.74 12.55
C ALA A 50 -2.10 -2.73 11.57
N VAL A 51 -0.79 -2.81 11.32
CA VAL A 51 -0.10 -1.94 10.35
C VAL A 51 -0.68 -2.12 8.95
N ARG A 52 -0.86 -3.37 8.50
CA ARG A 52 -1.46 -3.66 7.18
C ARG A 52 -2.87 -3.06 7.04
N ARG A 53 -3.72 -3.21 8.07
CA ARG A 53 -5.07 -2.63 8.08
C ARG A 53 -5.05 -1.11 8.01
N ALA A 54 -4.16 -0.47 8.77
CA ALA A 54 -4.01 0.99 8.75
C ALA A 54 -3.61 1.50 7.35
N LEU A 55 -2.64 0.84 6.71
CA LEU A 55 -2.22 1.17 5.35
C LEU A 55 -3.35 0.95 4.33
N ALA A 56 -4.04 -0.19 4.41
CA ALA A 56 -5.18 -0.49 3.53
C ALA A 56 -6.30 0.56 3.66
N LYS A 57 -6.62 0.99 4.88
CA LYS A 57 -7.63 2.03 5.14
C LYS A 57 -7.23 3.38 4.54
N THR A 58 -5.96 3.75 4.64
CA THR A 58 -5.45 4.99 4.03
C THR A 58 -5.54 4.94 2.51
N SER A 59 -5.14 3.82 1.89
CA SER A 59 -5.27 3.62 0.45
C SER A 59 -6.72 3.63 -0.02
N LEU A 60 -7.62 2.97 0.72
CA LEU A 60 -9.05 2.96 0.41
C LEU A 60 -9.64 4.37 0.42
N ARG A 61 -9.30 5.19 1.42
CA ARG A 61 -9.73 6.59 1.48
C ARG A 61 -9.23 7.39 0.29
N ALA A 62 -7.98 7.20 -0.11
CA ALA A 62 -7.43 7.86 -1.28
C ALA A 62 -8.15 7.43 -2.58
N TRP A 63 -8.57 6.17 -2.69
CA TRP A 63 -9.38 5.71 -3.82
C TRP A 63 -10.78 6.30 -3.81
N GLN A 64 -11.45 6.32 -2.65
CA GLN A 64 -12.77 6.93 -2.49
C GLN A 64 -12.75 8.41 -2.87
N GLN A 65 -11.73 9.15 -2.41
CA GLN A 65 -11.56 10.56 -2.76
C GLN A 65 -11.42 10.76 -4.28
N ARG A 66 -10.60 9.95 -4.95
CA ARG A 66 -10.46 10.02 -6.42
C ARG A 66 -11.76 9.66 -7.13
N ALA A 67 -12.49 8.67 -6.63
CA ALA A 67 -13.77 8.26 -7.21
C ALA A 67 -14.78 9.42 -7.14
N MET A 68 -14.84 10.13 -6.01
CA MET A 68 -15.66 11.34 -5.87
C MET A 68 -15.22 12.45 -6.83
N GLU A 69 -13.91 12.71 -6.92
CA GLU A 69 -13.35 13.72 -7.84
C GLU A 69 -13.68 13.44 -9.31
N SER A 70 -13.83 12.16 -9.66
CA SER A 70 -14.22 11.71 -11.00
C SER A 70 -15.72 11.44 -11.17
N GLY A 71 -16.55 11.72 -10.15
CA GLY A 71 -18.00 11.47 -10.16
C GLY A 71 -18.43 10.00 -10.21
N LEU A 72 -17.50 9.07 -9.95
CA LEU A 72 -17.76 7.63 -9.96
C LEU A 72 -18.53 7.16 -8.72
N ASP A 73 -18.63 8.01 -7.69
CA ASP A 73 -19.45 7.79 -6.50
C ASP A 73 -20.95 7.86 -6.77
N MET A 74 -21.33 8.38 -7.94
CA MET A 74 -22.72 8.56 -8.37
C MET A 74 -23.18 7.52 -9.40
N LEU A 75 -22.34 6.53 -9.73
CA LEU A 75 -22.70 5.46 -10.65
C LEU A 75 -23.87 4.65 -10.10
N SER A 76 -24.83 4.34 -10.96
CA SER A 76 -25.88 3.38 -10.66
C SER A 76 -25.35 1.94 -10.65
N ASP A 77 -26.05 1.05 -9.97
CA ASP A 77 -25.70 -0.38 -9.92
C ASP A 77 -25.60 -1.00 -11.33
N ASP A 78 -26.45 -0.57 -12.27
CA ASP A 78 -26.45 -1.04 -13.66
C ASP A 78 -25.18 -0.61 -14.41
N GLU A 79 -24.73 0.64 -14.21
CA GLU A 79 -23.49 1.14 -14.80
C GLU A 79 -22.26 0.45 -14.21
N ILE A 80 -22.28 0.16 -12.91
CA ILE A 80 -21.22 -0.60 -12.23
C ILE A 80 -21.13 -2.02 -12.81
N GLU A 81 -22.25 -2.73 -12.94
CA GLU A 81 -22.25 -4.11 -13.46
C GLU A 81 -21.84 -4.17 -14.94
N ALA A 82 -22.21 -3.16 -15.73
CA ALA A 82 -21.76 -3.03 -17.12
C ALA A 82 -20.23 -2.91 -17.22
N GLU A 83 -19.62 -2.05 -16.40
CA GLU A 83 -18.16 -1.87 -16.34
C GLU A 83 -17.45 -3.15 -15.87
N ILE A 84 -17.94 -3.79 -14.81
CA ILE A 84 -17.39 -5.05 -14.30
C ILE A 84 -17.45 -6.15 -15.37
N THR A 85 -18.57 -6.25 -16.08
CA THR A 85 -18.76 -7.23 -17.16
C THR A 85 -17.79 -6.96 -18.31
N ALA A 86 -17.61 -5.71 -18.70
CA ALA A 86 -16.63 -5.31 -19.72
C ALA A 86 -15.20 -5.71 -19.32
N ALA A 87 -14.76 -5.34 -18.11
CA ALA A 87 -13.42 -5.65 -17.60
C ALA A 87 -13.15 -7.16 -17.51
N ARG A 88 -14.14 -7.95 -17.09
CA ARG A 88 -14.05 -9.43 -17.04
C ARG A 88 -13.91 -10.03 -18.43
N ASN A 89 -14.60 -9.48 -19.42
CA ASN A 89 -14.56 -9.96 -20.80
C ASN A 89 -13.22 -9.66 -21.48
N ASP A 90 -12.64 -8.49 -21.21
CA ASP A 90 -11.31 -8.13 -21.70
C ASP A 90 -10.20 -9.00 -21.09
N SER A 91 -10.30 -9.29 -19.80
CA SER A 91 -9.37 -10.22 -19.13
C SER A 91 -9.40 -11.62 -19.76
N LYS A 92 -10.60 -12.14 -20.06
CA LYS A 92 -10.78 -13.44 -20.74
C LYS A 92 -10.23 -13.43 -22.18
N ARG A 93 -10.38 -12.31 -22.91
CA ARG A 93 -9.82 -12.14 -24.26
C ARG A 93 -8.30 -12.11 -24.24
N GLY A 94 -7.70 -11.44 -23.26
CA GLY A 94 -6.25 -11.42 -23.06
C GLY A 94 -5.69 -12.83 -22.83
N GLN A 95 -6.32 -13.59 -21.93
CA GLN A 95 -5.90 -14.95 -21.60
C GLN A 95 -6.04 -15.95 -22.77
N ARG A 96 -7.07 -15.77 -23.61
CA ARG A 96 -7.26 -16.55 -24.85
C ARG A 96 -6.25 -16.23 -25.94
N ARG A 97 -5.69 -15.00 -25.97
CA ARG A 97 -4.60 -14.64 -26.90
C ARG A 97 -3.28 -15.28 -26.46
N THR A 98 -2.98 -15.29 -25.17
CA THR A 98 -1.73 -15.88 -24.65
C THR A 98 -1.66 -17.39 -24.83
N THR A 99 -2.78 -18.11 -24.75
CA THR A 99 -2.83 -19.57 -24.94
C THR A 99 -2.85 -20.02 -26.41
N ARG A 100 -2.97 -19.10 -27.36
CA ARG A 100 -3.08 -19.40 -28.80
C ARG A 100 -1.77 -19.10 -29.57
N THR A 101 -0.75 -18.59 -28.89
CA THR A 101 0.57 -18.22 -29.44
C THR A 101 1.70 -19.12 -28.95
N THR A 102 1.38 -20.11 -28.12
CA THR A 102 2.25 -21.25 -27.72
C THR A 102 1.68 -22.52 -28.30
#